data_AF-A0A7S2KCP5-F1
#
_entry.id   AF-A0A7S2KCP5-F1
#
_cell.length_a   1.000
_cell.length_b   1.000
_cell.length_c   1.000
_cell.angle_alpha   90.00
_cell.angle_beta   90.00
_cell.angle_gamma   90.00
#
_symmetry.space_group_name_H-M   'P 1'
#
loop_
_entity.id
_entity.type
_entity.pdbx_description
1 polymer ?
#
loop_
_entity_poly.entity_id
_entity_poly.type
_entity_poly.pdbx_seq_one_letter_code
_entity_poly.pdbx_strand_id
1 'polypeptide(L)'
;AITLTTCDACNLVLYCDKACQELHNPEHGVACRRKKAAERDKLLFRQPESNHMGDCPICSLPLPFDGLQYTLFPCCSKTICNGCDYAIEKSERKSGSKHTCPFCRHPVAQSVKEAKRDIKKRVKKNDRVAIRQMGLGLRKEGNYDGAFKHLSK
;
A
#
# COMPACT_ATOMS: atom_id res chain seq x y z
N ALA A 1 16.37 3.02 -52.02
CA ALA A 1 16.22 2.63 -50.61
C ALA A 1 14.82 2.04 -50.43
N ILE A 2 14.67 0.91 -49.73
CA ILE A 2 13.35 0.34 -49.41
C ILE A 2 12.78 1.13 -48.23
N THR A 3 11.53 1.56 -48.34
CA THR A 3 10.83 2.26 -47.24
C THR A 3 10.02 1.22 -46.48
N LEU A 4 10.37 0.96 -45.22
CA LEU A 4 9.66 0.01 -44.38
C LEU A 4 8.41 0.64 -43.78
N THR A 5 7.33 -0.13 -43.66
CA THR A 5 6.09 0.29 -42.99
C THR A 5 6.00 -0.33 -41.59
N THR A 6 5.53 0.43 -40.61
CA THR A 6 5.30 -0.07 -39.24
C THR A 6 3.87 -0.55 -39.05
N CYS A 7 3.65 -1.54 -38.19
CA CYS A 7 2.30 -1.86 -37.72
C CYS A 7 1.72 -0.70 -36.89
N ASP A 8 0.65 -0.05 -37.37
CA ASP A 8 0.00 1.09 -36.71
C ASP A 8 -0.52 0.78 -35.29
N ALA A 9 -0.83 -0.48 -35.00
CA ALA A 9 -1.41 -0.87 -33.73
C ALA A 9 -0.37 -1.04 -32.61
N CYS A 10 0.85 -1.50 -32.93
CA CYS A 10 1.88 -1.77 -31.91
C CYS A 10 3.18 -0.98 -32.08
N ASN A 11 3.41 -0.37 -33.25
CA ASN A 11 4.61 0.38 -33.63
C ASN A 11 5.94 -0.37 -33.37
N LEU A 12 5.93 -1.71 -33.40
CA LEU A 12 7.12 -2.54 -33.13
C LEU A 12 7.61 -3.35 -34.32
N VAL A 13 6.70 -3.81 -35.18
CA VAL A 13 7.03 -4.70 -36.30
C VAL A 13 7.09 -3.87 -37.58
N LEU A 14 8.14 -4.11 -38.36
CA LEU A 14 8.42 -3.49 -39.64
C LEU A 14 8.12 -4.46 -40.78
N TYR A 15 7.55 -3.95 -41.86
CA TYR A 15 7.21 -4.70 -43.06
C TYR A 15 7.84 -4.08 -44.30
N CYS A 16 8.15 -4.95 -45.26
CA CYS A 16 8.73 -4.57 -46.54
C CYS A 16 7.72 -3.80 -47.42
N ASP A 17 6.44 -4.21 -47.33
CA ASP A 17 5.30 -3.68 -48.04
C ASP A 17 3.99 -4.19 -47.37
N LYS A 18 2.84 -3.85 -47.97
CA LYS A 18 1.53 -4.28 -47.48
C LYS A 18 1.28 -5.79 -47.66
N ALA A 19 1.85 -6.42 -48.68
CA ALA A 19 1.68 -7.86 -48.93
C ALA A 19 2.42 -8.69 -47.87
N CYS A 20 3.65 -8.31 -47.55
CA CYS A 20 4.43 -8.78 -46.39
C CYS A 20 3.60 -8.66 -45.10
N GLN A 21 2.94 -7.52 -44.88
CA GLN A 21 2.12 -7.29 -43.69
C GLN A 21 0.92 -8.25 -43.62
N GLU A 22 0.17 -8.41 -44.72
CA GLU A 22 -1.00 -9.29 -44.78
C GLU A 22 -0.62 -10.77 -44.61
N LEU A 23 0.49 -11.21 -45.23
CA LEU A 23 1.01 -12.58 -45.12
C LEU A 23 1.39 -12.95 -43.67
N HIS A 24 2.02 -12.02 -42.94
CA HIS A 24 2.48 -12.25 -41.57
C HIS A 24 1.46 -11.82 -40.49
N ASN A 25 0.33 -11.23 -40.88
CA ASN A 25 -0.71 -10.77 -39.94
C ASN A 25 -1.33 -11.91 -39.08
N PRO A 26 -1.50 -13.16 -39.55
CA PRO A 26 -2.04 -14.23 -38.70
C PRO A 26 -1.18 -14.50 -37.45
N GLU A 27 0.15 -14.56 -37.63
CA GLU A 27 1.11 -14.76 -36.54
C GLU A 27 1.28 -13.47 -35.71
N HIS A 28 1.42 -12.33 -36.38
CA HIS A 28 1.62 -11.04 -35.73
C HIS A 28 0.39 -10.56 -34.95
N GLY A 29 -0.80 -10.67 -35.54
CA GLY A 29 -2.03 -10.02 -35.07
C GLY A 29 -2.46 -10.50 -33.68
N VAL A 30 -2.22 -11.76 -33.34
CA VAL A 30 -2.45 -12.30 -31.99
C VAL A 30 -1.51 -11.63 -30.98
N ALA A 31 -0.21 -11.59 -31.28
CA ALA A 31 0.78 -10.94 -30.42
C ALA A 31 0.53 -9.44 -30.28
N CYS A 32 0.14 -8.77 -31.38
CA CYS A 32 -0.19 -7.36 -31.42
C CYS A 32 -1.39 -7.02 -30.52
N ARG A 33 -2.49 -7.78 -30.63
CA ARG A 33 -3.67 -7.61 -29.77
C ARG A 33 -3.34 -7.86 -28.31
N ARG A 34 -2.57 -8.91 -28.01
CA ARG A 34 -2.15 -9.23 -26.63
C ARG A 34 -1.33 -8.10 -26.04
N LYS A 35 -0.38 -7.53 -26.80
CA LYS A 35 0.42 -6.39 -26.35
C LYS A 35 -0.46 -5.17 -26.08
N LYS A 36 -1.38 -4.84 -26.99
CA LYS A 36 -2.28 -3.70 -26.84
C LYS A 36 -3.19 -3.85 -25.61
N ALA A 37 -3.70 -5.04 -25.35
CA ALA A 37 -4.45 -5.35 -24.14
C ALA A 37 -3.59 -5.17 -22.89
N ALA A 38 -2.36 -5.71 -22.87
CA ALA A 38 -1.44 -5.56 -21.74
C ALA A 38 -1.05 -4.09 -21.46
N GLU A 39 -0.83 -3.27 -22.49
CA GLU A 39 -0.55 -1.83 -22.30
C GLU A 39 -1.76 -1.08 -21.77
N ARG A 40 -2.97 -1.40 -22.25
CA ARG A 40 -4.21 -0.86 -21.68
C ARG A 40 -4.35 -1.24 -20.21
N ASP A 41 -4.11 -2.50 -19.85
CA ASP A 41 -4.18 -2.97 -18.47
C ASP A 41 -3.14 -2.25 -17.59
N LYS A 42 -1.91 -2.05 -18.07
CA LYS A 42 -0.91 -1.25 -17.35
C LYS A 42 -1.41 0.17 -17.11
N LEU A 43 -1.97 0.85 -18.11
CA LEU A 43 -2.49 2.21 -17.94
C LEU A 43 -3.65 2.27 -16.94
N LEU A 44 -4.53 1.26 -16.93
CA LEU A 44 -5.69 1.22 -16.05
C LEU A 44 -5.35 0.80 -14.61
N PHE A 45 -4.35 -0.07 -14.42
CA PHE A 45 -4.09 -0.73 -13.14
C PHE A 45 -2.72 -0.41 -12.55
N ARG A 46 -1.92 0.47 -13.18
CA ARG A 46 -0.65 0.94 -12.58
C ARG A 46 -0.94 1.63 -11.26
N GLN A 47 -0.52 0.98 -10.18
CA GLN A 47 -0.55 1.57 -8.85
C GLN A 47 0.48 2.71 -8.78
N PRO A 48 0.20 3.79 -8.02
CA PRO A 48 1.21 4.79 -7.71
C PRO A 48 2.38 4.11 -6.97
N GLU A 49 3.60 4.60 -7.19
CA GLU A 49 4.80 4.00 -6.58
C GLU A 49 4.80 4.15 -5.06
N SER A 50 4.37 5.32 -4.55
CA SER A 50 4.08 5.56 -3.13
C SER A 50 3.21 6.81 -2.99
N ASN A 51 2.82 7.14 -1.76
CA ASN A 51 2.17 8.40 -1.40
C ASN A 51 2.69 8.90 -0.03
N HIS A 52 2.22 10.07 0.43
CA HIS A 52 2.68 10.65 1.70
C HIS A 52 2.30 9.85 2.96
N MET A 53 1.40 8.87 2.84
CA MET A 53 1.09 7.92 3.92
C MET A 53 2.15 6.82 4.04
N GLY A 54 2.99 6.65 3.02
CA GLY A 54 4.00 5.60 2.92
C GLY A 54 3.40 4.24 2.57
N ASP A 55 4.22 3.20 2.71
CA ASP A 55 3.85 1.84 2.28
C ASP A 55 3.59 0.94 3.49
N CYS A 56 2.72 -0.05 3.29
CA CYS A 56 2.46 -1.08 4.28
C CYS A 56 3.73 -1.92 4.50
N PRO A 57 4.24 -2.07 5.74
CA PRO A 57 5.49 -2.78 6.00
C PRO A 57 5.39 -4.31 5.83
N ILE A 58 4.21 -4.83 5.48
CA ILE A 58 3.97 -6.27 5.28
C ILE A 58 3.93 -6.64 3.79
N CYS A 59 3.17 -5.90 2.98
CA CYS A 59 3.02 -6.18 1.54
C CYS A 59 3.80 -5.21 0.64
N SER A 60 4.42 -4.17 1.19
CA SER A 60 5.12 -3.12 0.44
C SER A 60 4.26 -2.39 -0.60
N LEU A 61 2.93 -2.43 -0.44
CA LEU A 61 2.01 -1.63 -1.24
C LEU A 61 1.75 -0.28 -0.58
N PRO A 62 1.51 0.79 -1.35
CA PRO A 62 1.14 2.09 -0.80
C PRO A 62 -0.07 1.98 0.12
N LEU A 63 0.00 2.64 1.28
CA LEU A 63 -1.14 2.72 2.18
C LEU A 63 -2.26 3.53 1.51
N PRO A 64 -3.54 3.13 1.67
CA PRO A 64 -4.64 3.90 1.10
C PRO A 64 -4.70 5.30 1.73
N PHE A 65 -5.19 6.28 0.96
CA PHE A 65 -5.38 7.64 1.45
C PHE A 65 -6.48 7.73 2.51
N ASP A 66 -7.51 6.89 2.40
CA ASP A 66 -8.57 6.79 3.39
C ASP A 66 -8.03 6.19 4.71
N GLY A 67 -8.11 6.99 5.77
CA GLY A 67 -7.65 6.63 7.11
C GLY A 67 -8.38 5.45 7.75
N LEU A 68 -9.49 5.01 7.17
CA LEU A 68 -10.24 3.84 7.63
C LEU A 68 -9.70 2.52 7.06
N GLN A 69 -8.79 2.56 6.07
CA GLN A 69 -8.29 1.38 5.37
C GLN A 69 -6.94 0.87 5.91
N TYR A 70 -6.48 1.43 7.02
CA TYR A 70 -5.29 0.98 7.72
C TYR A 70 -5.44 1.12 9.24
N THR A 71 -4.69 0.30 9.98
CA THR A 71 -4.65 0.30 11.44
C THR A 71 -3.27 0.69 11.92
N LEU A 72 -3.20 1.64 12.86
CA LEU A 72 -1.98 1.94 13.59
C LEU A 72 -1.88 1.04 14.82
N PHE A 73 -0.79 0.26 14.92
CA PHE A 73 -0.54 -0.65 16.03
C PHE A 73 0.32 0.03 17.13
N PRO A 74 -0.23 0.30 18.33
CA PRO A 74 0.46 1.00 19.41
C PRO A 74 1.74 0.33 19.92
N CYS A 75 1.84 -1.00 19.81
CA CYS A 75 2.94 -1.80 20.32
C CYS A 75 4.28 -1.50 19.64
N CYS A 76 4.25 -1.14 18.36
CA CYS A 76 5.44 -0.87 17.55
C CYS A 76 5.34 0.41 16.71
N SER A 77 4.21 1.13 16.80
CA SER A 77 3.94 2.37 16.07
C SER A 77 4.00 2.20 14.54
N LYS A 78 3.61 1.02 14.05
CA LYS A 78 3.51 0.72 12.62
C LYS A 78 2.07 0.82 12.14
N THR A 79 1.89 1.45 11.00
CA THR A 79 0.62 1.51 10.27
C THR A 79 0.59 0.35 9.27
N ILE A 80 -0.47 -0.44 9.28
CA ILE A 80 -0.61 -1.65 8.47
C ILE A 80 -1.94 -1.58 7.73
N CYS A 81 -1.98 -1.91 6.45
CA CYS A 81 -3.24 -1.93 5.69
C CYS A 81 -4.18 -3.00 6.25
N ASN A 82 -5.49 -2.74 6.22
CA ASN A 82 -6.48 -3.65 6.78
C ASN A 82 -6.50 -5.01 6.08
N GLY A 83 -6.07 -5.08 4.82
CA GLY A 83 -5.94 -6.35 4.11
C GLY A 83 -4.92 -7.28 4.76
N CYS A 84 -3.72 -6.77 5.12
CA CYS A 84 -2.72 -7.56 5.83
C CYS A 84 -3.15 -7.88 7.26
N ASP A 85 -3.80 -6.93 7.93
CA ASP A 85 -4.32 -7.13 9.29
C ASP A 85 -5.36 -8.26 9.34
N TYR A 86 -6.37 -8.16 8.49
CA TYR A 86 -7.43 -9.17 8.34
C TYR A 86 -6.87 -10.55 7.96
N ALA A 87 -5.86 -10.61 7.09
CA ALA A 87 -5.24 -11.88 6.71
C ALA A 87 -4.61 -12.60 7.90
N ILE A 88 -3.92 -11.86 8.77
CA ILE A 88 -3.33 -12.39 10.00
C ILE A 88 -4.41 -12.79 11.00
N GLU A 89 -5.37 -11.89 11.28
CA GLU A 89 -6.49 -12.18 12.19
C GLU A 89 -7.25 -13.44 11.77
N LYS A 90 -7.57 -13.58 10.47
CA LYS A 90 -8.25 -14.75 9.91
C LYS A 90 -7.46 -16.03 10.09
N SER A 91 -6.13 -15.97 9.95
CA SER A 91 -5.25 -17.11 10.18
C SER A 91 -5.22 -17.50 11.68
N GLU A 92 -5.06 -16.51 12.56
CA GLU A 92 -4.99 -16.72 14.01
C GLU A 92 -6.31 -17.26 14.56
N ARG A 93 -7.44 -16.76 14.06
CA ARG A 93 -8.77 -17.25 14.42
C ARG A 93 -8.95 -18.73 14.04
N LYS A 94 -8.42 -19.16 12.89
CA LYS A 94 -8.47 -20.58 12.49
C LYS A 94 -7.64 -21.48 13.41
N SER A 95 -6.53 -20.98 13.94
CA SER A 95 -5.69 -21.71 14.90
C SER A 95 -6.12 -21.54 16.36
N GLY A 96 -7.26 -20.88 16.63
CA GLY A 96 -7.71 -20.58 17.99
C GLY A 96 -6.79 -19.61 18.77
N SER A 97 -5.90 -18.92 18.05
CA SER A 97 -4.96 -17.96 18.63
C SER A 97 -5.58 -16.58 18.77
N LYS A 98 -5.12 -15.80 19.75
CA LYS A 98 -5.53 -14.40 19.90
C LYS A 98 -4.93 -13.55 18.81
N HIS A 99 -5.64 -12.50 18.42
CA HIS A 99 -5.17 -11.60 17.40
C HIS A 99 -3.90 -10.85 17.83
N THR A 100 -2.86 -10.87 17.00
CA THR A 100 -1.59 -10.19 17.25
C THR A 100 -1.27 -9.17 16.17
N CYS A 101 -0.45 -8.18 16.52
CA CYS A 101 0.04 -7.19 15.57
C CYS A 101 0.73 -7.89 14.38
N PRO A 102 0.30 -7.63 13.13
CA PRO A 102 0.87 -8.28 11.95
C PRO A 102 2.39 -8.06 11.79
N PHE A 103 2.94 -6.97 12.33
CA PHE A 103 4.36 -6.63 12.20
C PHE A 103 5.22 -7.26 13.31
N CYS A 104 4.91 -7.02 14.59
CA CYS A 104 5.77 -7.46 15.70
C CYS A 104 5.21 -8.61 16.53
N ARG A 105 4.04 -9.16 16.17
CA ARG A 105 3.35 -10.27 16.86
C ARG A 105 3.02 -10.02 18.33
N HIS A 106 3.08 -8.77 18.78
CA HIS A 106 2.61 -8.40 20.11
C HIS A 106 1.07 -8.52 20.17
N PRO A 107 0.46 -9.03 21.26
CA PRO A 107 -0.98 -9.06 21.41
C PRO A 107 -1.63 -7.70 21.17
N VAL A 108 -2.73 -7.66 20.43
CA VAL A 108 -3.46 -6.42 20.17
C VAL A 108 -4.13 -5.94 21.46
N ALA A 109 -4.01 -4.65 21.75
CA ALA A 109 -4.64 -4.01 22.90
C ALA A 109 -6.16 -4.21 22.86
N GLN A 110 -6.74 -4.68 23.96
CA GLN A 110 -8.18 -4.98 24.06
C GLN A 110 -8.99 -3.78 24.59
N SER A 111 -8.32 -2.69 24.95
CA SER A 111 -8.98 -1.46 25.41
C SER A 111 -8.16 -0.22 25.10
N VAL A 112 -8.83 0.94 25.12
CA VAL A 112 -8.20 2.26 24.98
C VAL A 112 -7.10 2.49 26.04
N LYS A 113 -7.29 1.98 27.27
CA LYS A 113 -6.32 2.12 28.35
C LYS A 113 -5.03 1.35 28.04
N GLU A 114 -5.15 0.15 27.49
CA GLU A 114 -4.01 -0.66 27.06
C GLU A 114 -3.28 -0.03 25.87
N ALA A 115 -4.03 0.44 24.86
CA ALA A 115 -3.46 1.16 23.73
C ALA A 115 -2.68 2.40 24.18
N LYS A 116 -3.25 3.22 25.08
CA LYS A 116 -2.58 4.39 25.67
C LYS A 116 -1.31 4.01 26.44
N ARG A 117 -1.32 2.90 27.18
CA ARG A 117 -0.14 2.39 27.88
C ARG A 117 0.98 2.05 26.90
N ASP A 118 0.66 1.39 25.80
CA ASP A 118 1.66 1.00 24.81
C ASP A 118 2.20 2.22 24.03
N ILE A 119 1.34 3.19 23.69
CA ILE A 119 1.76 4.50 23.17
C ILE A 119 2.75 5.17 24.12
N LYS A 120 2.45 5.24 25.43
CA LYS A 120 3.35 5.85 26.42
C LYS A 120 4.71 5.17 26.48
N LYS A 121 4.77 3.83 26.34
CA LYS A 121 6.05 3.10 26.26
C LYS A 121 6.86 3.53 25.03
N ARG A 122 6.21 3.75 23.89
CA ARG A 122 6.86 4.22 22.64
C ARG A 122 7.28 5.69 22.72
N VAL A 123 6.48 6.55 23.35
CA VAL A 123 6.84 7.95 23.62
C VAL A 123 8.12 8.05 24.45
N LYS A 124 8.29 7.21 25.48
CA LYS A 124 9.53 7.13 26.27
C LYS A 124 10.75 6.73 25.45
N LYS A 125 10.56 6.05 24.32
CA LYS A 125 11.60 5.67 23.36
C LYS A 125 11.78 6.70 22.23
N ASN A 126 11.21 7.90 22.39
CA ASN A 126 11.25 8.98 21.41
C ASN A 126 10.68 8.62 20.02
N ASP A 127 9.67 7.73 20.00
CA ASP A 127 8.97 7.36 18.76
C ASP A 127 8.07 8.51 18.28
N ARG A 128 8.41 9.11 17.14
CA ARG A 128 7.69 10.27 16.57
C ARG A 128 6.21 9.99 16.29
N VAL A 129 5.88 8.79 15.83
CA VAL A 129 4.49 8.41 15.55
C VAL A 129 3.71 8.34 16.86
N ALA A 130 4.28 7.72 17.89
CA ALA A 130 3.64 7.64 19.20
C ALA A 130 3.48 9.03 19.86
N ILE A 131 4.47 9.91 19.75
CA ILE A 131 4.42 11.29 20.24
C ILE A 131 3.26 12.05 19.60
N ARG A 132 3.15 11.96 18.26
CA ARG A 132 2.03 12.57 17.52
C ARG A 132 0.69 12.03 17.99
N GLN A 133 0.54 10.72 18.14
CA GLN A 133 -0.71 10.11 18.61
C GLN A 133 -1.09 10.54 20.03
N MET A 134 -0.12 10.63 20.94
CA MET A 134 -0.34 11.12 22.30
C MET A 134 -0.84 12.56 22.28
N GLY A 135 -0.21 13.44 21.48
CA GLY A 135 -0.63 14.83 21.34
C GLY A 135 -2.04 14.97 20.77
N LEU A 136 -2.38 14.21 19.71
CA LEU A 136 -3.73 14.19 19.16
C LEU A 136 -4.78 13.68 20.15
N GLY A 137 -4.43 12.68 20.97
CA GLY A 137 -5.29 12.19 22.04
C GLY A 137 -5.58 13.27 23.10
N LEU A 138 -4.53 13.94 23.60
CA LEU A 138 -4.66 15.03 24.56
C LEU A 138 -5.50 16.20 24.02
N ARG A 139 -5.33 16.53 22.73
CA ARG A 139 -6.14 17.56 22.07
C ARG A 139 -7.62 17.19 22.05
N LYS A 140 -7.96 15.93 21.74
CA LYS A 140 -9.35 15.44 21.77
C LYS A 140 -9.96 15.47 23.17
N GLU A 141 -9.13 15.32 24.20
CA GLU A 141 -9.53 15.41 25.61
C GLU A 141 -9.63 16.87 26.12
N GLY A 142 -9.35 17.87 25.27
CA GLY A 142 -9.35 19.29 25.64
C GLY A 142 -8.08 19.77 26.37
N ASN A 143 -7.07 18.91 26.53
CA ASN A 143 -5.80 19.27 27.13
C ASN A 143 -4.83 19.83 26.08
N TYR A 144 -5.04 21.09 25.69
CA TYR A 144 -4.26 21.76 24.65
C TYR A 144 -2.79 21.99 25.04
N ASP A 145 -2.51 22.37 26.28
CA ASP A 145 -1.13 22.57 26.76
C ASP A 145 -0.32 21.27 26.74
N GLY A 146 -0.94 20.18 27.18
CA GLY A 146 -0.37 18.84 27.11
C GLY A 146 -0.15 18.40 25.66
N ALA A 147 -1.12 18.66 24.78
CA ALA A 147 -0.99 18.37 23.36
C ALA A 147 0.18 19.14 22.73
N PHE A 148 0.28 20.44 23.00
CA PHE A 148 1.34 21.30 22.49
C PHE A 148 2.73 20.79 22.89
N LYS A 149 2.92 20.42 24.17
CA LYS A 149 4.18 19.85 24.68
C LYS A 149 4.63 18.56 23.98
N HIS A 150 3.69 17.78 23.44
CA HIS A 150 4.03 16.57 22.69
C HIS A 150 4.27 16.90 21.21
N LEU A 151 3.42 17.73 20.61
CA LEU A 151 3.47 18.03 19.17
C LEU A 151 4.63 18.98 18.78
N SER A 152 5.29 19.59 19.76
CA SER A 152 6.49 20.43 19.58
C SER A 152 7.81 19.67 19.75
N LYS A 153 7.78 18.37 20.03
CA LYS A 153 8.96 17.49 20.11
C LYS A 153 9.20 16.76 18.79
#